data_AF-A0A947KNW3-F1
#
_entry.id   AF-A0A947KNW3-F1
#
_cell.length_a   1.000
_cell.length_b   1.000
_cell.length_c   1.000
_cell.angle_alpha   90.00
_cell.angle_beta   90.00
_cell.angle_gamma   90.00
#
_symmetry.space_group_name_H-M   'P 1'
#
loop_
_entity.id
_entity.type
_entity.pdbx_description
1 polymer ?
#
loop_
_entity_poly.entity_id
_entity_poly.type
_entity_poly.pdbx_seq_one_letter_code
_entity_poly.pdbx_strand_id
1 'polypeptide(L)'
;MNIARSLIILFWLLMTGWLIRYEAFPNWFTASAPGYRSLFKNGPLILDTWMQIEFRNNPVGYSHTWVDSDVASPSATYTLHNQTVFNIKLMGQVHGVNVMAGATLDAGYELQKFYTVVSSSVYTTRIEGRKTGAHNFAVRIRTDSGEQTVTLTVPDDVILYSPVTEMALAGLKPGKSLSLRVLDPVTLSVSDVRVEALRREKLKAAGREQETTVLKLVYQGLETLSWMDSAGRILRQETPFGWTMTLCSAQDVLAFKQDSAGADDSAGADDSAGAADLLMAMAVPCRGRIQNPRTCRMLKIKMNGVSLSPQDFASPRQVVESQADRRVGLTLRAQAVPCQFGALWSAPEVLRPFLASSPALQADHPAMLRQARAIVGDETNSWAAAQAIGDWVYRAIEKKATVSLPSALDVLKRREGDCNEHTYLFVALARAVGLPARIHVGLVYSELDGAPGAFYYHAWPSVYVGEWVELDPTLGQKTVDATHISVAQGEVADQLKLLGLLGQVSVEIMEEQ
;
A
#
# COMPACT_ATOMS: atom_id res chain seq x y z
N MET A 1 -54.41 17.69 -41.70
CA MET A 1 -54.53 16.34 -41.12
C MET A 1 -53.40 15.37 -41.50
N ASN A 2 -52.67 15.60 -42.61
CA ASN A 2 -51.61 14.68 -43.08
C ASN A 2 -50.26 14.82 -42.34
N ILE A 3 -49.91 16.03 -41.89
CA ILE A 3 -48.62 16.27 -41.22
C ILE A 3 -48.54 15.55 -39.85
N ALA A 4 -49.63 15.57 -39.08
CA ALA A 4 -49.68 14.87 -37.79
C ALA A 4 -49.55 13.35 -37.94
N ARG A 5 -50.14 12.76 -38.98
CA ARG A 5 -50.00 11.32 -39.28
C ARG A 5 -48.57 10.98 -39.71
N SER A 6 -47.94 11.82 -40.54
CA SER A 6 -46.54 11.62 -40.93
C SER A 6 -45.59 11.73 -39.73
N LEU A 7 -45.84 12.64 -38.79
CA LEU A 7 -45.03 12.77 -37.58
C LEU A 7 -45.20 11.57 -36.64
N ILE A 8 -46.40 11.01 -36.51
CA ILE A 8 -46.63 9.81 -35.71
C ILE A 8 -45.92 8.60 -36.32
N ILE A 9 -45.98 8.44 -37.65
CA ILE A 9 -45.29 7.34 -38.35
C ILE A 9 -43.77 7.49 -38.25
N LEU A 10 -43.24 8.71 -38.38
CA LEU A 10 -41.82 8.98 -38.23
C LEU A 10 -41.34 8.72 -36.80
N PHE A 11 -42.11 9.15 -35.80
CA PHE A 11 -41.83 8.89 -34.39
C PHE A 11 -41.88 7.39 -34.07
N TRP A 12 -42.86 6.67 -34.62
CA TRP A 12 -42.97 5.23 -34.46
C TRP A 12 -41.78 4.51 -35.09
N LEU A 13 -41.39 4.84 -36.32
CA LEU A 13 -40.21 4.27 -36.98
C LEU A 13 -38.90 4.58 -36.22
N LEU A 14 -38.77 5.79 -35.65
CA LEU A 14 -37.65 6.14 -34.79
C LEU A 14 -37.62 5.32 -33.50
N MET A 15 -38.76 5.13 -32.84
CA MET A 15 -38.87 4.34 -31.62
C MET A 15 -38.66 2.84 -31.87
N THR A 16 -39.20 2.30 -32.96
CA THR A 16 -38.98 0.91 -33.36
C THR A 16 -37.53 0.69 -33.79
N GLY A 17 -36.92 1.63 -34.51
CA GLY A 17 -35.49 1.61 -34.80
C GLY A 17 -34.64 1.67 -33.53
N TRP A 18 -35.04 2.49 -32.55
CA TRP A 18 -34.39 2.57 -31.25
C TRP A 18 -34.54 1.29 -30.43
N LEU A 19 -35.70 0.63 -30.50
CA LEU A 19 -35.98 -0.63 -29.83
C LEU A 19 -35.19 -1.79 -30.45
N ILE A 20 -35.20 -1.92 -31.79
CA ILE A 20 -34.40 -2.91 -32.53
C ILE A 20 -32.90 -2.69 -32.24
N ARG A 21 -32.45 -1.43 -32.16
CA ARG A 21 -31.08 -1.10 -31.75
C ARG A 21 -30.74 -1.66 -30.36
N TYR A 22 -31.69 -1.67 -29.43
CA TYR A 22 -31.48 -2.12 -28.05
C TYR A 22 -31.64 -3.63 -27.87
N GLU A 23 -32.62 -4.26 -28.54
CA GLU A 23 -32.92 -5.68 -28.40
C GLU A 23 -32.11 -6.58 -29.36
N ALA A 24 -31.85 -6.14 -30.60
CA ALA A 24 -31.14 -6.96 -31.59
C ALA A 24 -29.61 -6.82 -31.50
N PHE A 25 -29.10 -5.69 -30.98
CA PHE A 25 -27.66 -5.41 -30.85
C PHE A 25 -27.25 -4.84 -29.48
N PRO A 26 -27.64 -5.47 -28.35
CA PRO A 26 -27.33 -4.94 -27.01
C PRO A 26 -25.81 -4.75 -26.81
N ASN A 27 -25.01 -5.69 -27.32
CA ASN A 27 -23.54 -5.72 -27.17
C ASN A 27 -22.78 -4.61 -27.94
N TRP A 28 -23.43 -3.85 -28.81
CA TRP A 28 -22.77 -2.74 -29.53
C TRP A 28 -22.67 -1.45 -28.70
N PHE A 29 -23.49 -1.34 -27.63
CA PHE A 29 -23.65 -0.10 -26.88
C PHE A 29 -23.51 -0.26 -25.36
N THR A 30 -23.61 -1.47 -24.82
CA THR A 30 -23.02 -1.81 -23.51
C THR A 30 -21.61 -2.32 -23.75
N ALA A 31 -20.61 -1.47 -23.51
CA ALA A 31 -19.22 -1.89 -23.49
C ALA A 31 -18.93 -2.66 -22.18
N SER A 32 -19.59 -3.80 -22.01
CA SER A 32 -19.09 -4.89 -21.19
C SER A 32 -18.08 -5.63 -22.06
N ALA A 33 -16.85 -5.78 -21.55
CA ALA A 33 -15.78 -6.47 -22.27
C ALA A 33 -16.29 -7.84 -22.74
N PRO A 34 -16.12 -8.21 -24.03
CA PRO A 34 -16.35 -9.58 -24.45
C PRO A 34 -15.39 -10.42 -23.60
N GLY A 35 -15.95 -11.39 -22.87
CA GLY A 35 -15.22 -12.12 -21.84
C GLY A 35 -13.86 -12.63 -22.33
N TYR A 36 -12.98 -12.91 -21.39
CA TYR A 36 -11.57 -13.24 -21.59
C TYR A 36 -11.27 -14.30 -22.69
N ARG A 37 -12.25 -15.13 -23.11
CA ARG A 37 -12.14 -16.06 -24.24
C ARG A 37 -11.72 -15.38 -25.56
N SER A 38 -12.06 -14.12 -25.78
CA SER A 38 -11.59 -13.36 -26.96
C SER A 38 -10.15 -12.83 -26.83
N LEU A 39 -9.56 -12.88 -25.63
CA LEU A 39 -8.21 -12.40 -25.34
C LEU A 39 -7.12 -13.47 -25.57
N PHE A 40 -7.49 -14.76 -25.73
CA PHE A 40 -6.54 -15.87 -25.81
C PHE A 40 -6.59 -16.58 -27.16
N LYS A 41 -5.65 -16.25 -28.06
CA LYS A 41 -5.53 -16.89 -29.39
C LYS A 41 -4.33 -17.84 -29.55
N ASN A 42 -3.37 -17.87 -28.61
CA ASN A 42 -2.01 -18.38 -28.88
C ASN A 42 -1.47 -19.45 -27.88
N GLY A 43 -2.14 -20.59 -27.74
CA GLY A 43 -1.57 -21.75 -27.02
C GLY A 43 -1.62 -21.68 -25.48
N PRO A 44 -0.96 -22.63 -24.77
CA PRO A 44 -1.08 -22.77 -23.31
C PRO A 44 -0.38 -21.65 -22.53
N LEU A 45 0.76 -21.15 -23.00
CA LEU A 45 1.42 -19.96 -22.45
C LEU A 45 0.82 -18.72 -23.10
N ILE A 46 0.04 -17.96 -22.33
CA ILE A 46 -0.71 -16.80 -22.80
C ILE A 46 0.17 -15.54 -22.82
N LEU A 47 1.00 -15.38 -21.79
CA LEU A 47 1.86 -14.22 -21.59
C LEU A 47 3.12 -14.65 -20.85
N ASP A 48 4.25 -14.08 -21.23
CA ASP A 48 5.52 -14.15 -20.49
C ASP A 48 6.24 -12.80 -20.64
N THR A 49 6.37 -12.07 -19.54
CA THR A 49 6.87 -10.69 -19.52
C THR A 49 7.89 -10.53 -18.41
N TRP A 50 9.04 -9.96 -18.77
CA TRP A 50 10.11 -9.58 -17.87
C TRP A 50 10.24 -8.06 -17.82
N MET A 51 10.31 -7.51 -16.61
CA MET A 51 10.45 -6.09 -16.37
C MET A 51 11.66 -5.86 -15.46
N GLN A 52 12.60 -5.03 -15.88
CA GLN A 52 13.68 -4.54 -15.02
C GLN A 52 13.12 -3.48 -14.09
N ILE A 53 13.44 -3.58 -12.81
CA ILE A 53 13.03 -2.65 -11.78
C ILE A 53 14.21 -1.74 -11.48
N GLU A 54 13.96 -0.43 -11.50
CA GLU A 54 14.95 0.58 -11.17
C GLU A 54 14.39 1.55 -10.15
N PHE A 55 15.26 2.04 -9.29
CA PHE A 55 14.97 3.12 -8.36
C PHE A 55 15.88 4.30 -8.67
N ARG A 56 15.29 5.43 -9.08
CA ARG A 56 16.01 6.64 -9.51
C ARG A 56 17.08 6.34 -10.57
N ASN A 57 16.71 5.53 -11.57
CA ASN A 57 17.56 5.04 -12.67
C ASN A 57 18.68 4.07 -12.27
N ASN A 58 18.71 3.58 -11.02
CA ASN A 58 19.62 2.51 -10.62
C ASN A 58 18.88 1.18 -10.66
N PRO A 59 19.38 0.15 -11.36
CA PRO A 59 18.78 -1.18 -11.34
C PRO A 59 18.79 -1.77 -9.94
N VAL A 60 17.62 -2.19 -9.45
CA VAL A 60 17.46 -2.78 -8.12
C VAL A 60 16.88 -4.19 -8.17
N GLY A 61 16.34 -4.62 -9.32
CA GLY A 61 15.75 -5.96 -9.43
C GLY A 61 14.99 -6.19 -10.73
N TYR A 62 14.10 -7.19 -10.70
CA TYR A 62 13.25 -7.55 -11.83
C TYR A 62 11.91 -8.11 -11.35
N SER A 63 10.92 -8.06 -12.25
CA SER A 63 9.63 -8.75 -12.11
C SER A 63 9.42 -9.65 -13.32
N HIS A 64 9.01 -10.88 -13.07
CA HIS A 64 8.68 -11.88 -14.07
C HIS A 64 7.21 -12.26 -13.90
N THR A 65 6.40 -12.03 -14.93
CA THR A 65 4.97 -12.36 -14.91
C THR A 65 4.64 -13.26 -16.07
N TRP A 66 3.97 -14.37 -15.79
CA TRP A 66 3.48 -15.26 -16.83
C TRP A 66 2.07 -15.75 -16.52
N VAL A 67 1.35 -16.09 -17.59
CA VAL A 67 -0.02 -16.58 -17.53
C VAL A 67 -0.10 -17.86 -18.32
N ASP A 68 -0.56 -18.91 -17.66
CA ASP A 68 -0.78 -20.23 -18.25
C ASP A 68 -2.27 -20.53 -18.35
N SER A 69 -2.66 -21.28 -19.38
CA SER A 69 -3.95 -21.94 -19.48
C SER A 69 -3.75 -23.45 -19.50
N ASP A 70 -4.41 -24.12 -18.57
CA ASP A 70 -4.51 -25.57 -18.59
C ASP A 70 -5.70 -25.97 -19.47
N VAL A 71 -5.42 -26.10 -20.78
CA VAL A 71 -6.41 -26.48 -21.80
C VAL A 71 -6.83 -27.96 -21.66
N ALA A 72 -6.08 -28.78 -20.90
CA ALA A 72 -6.34 -30.20 -20.73
C ALA A 72 -7.26 -30.51 -19.52
N SER A 73 -7.39 -29.56 -18.58
CA SER A 73 -8.34 -29.67 -17.47
C SER A 73 -9.79 -29.53 -17.95
N PRO A 74 -10.73 -30.39 -17.50
CA PRO A 74 -12.16 -30.26 -17.81
C PRO A 74 -12.78 -28.91 -17.43
N SER A 75 -12.13 -28.16 -16.53
CA SER A 75 -12.56 -26.84 -16.05
C SER A 75 -11.77 -25.67 -16.65
N ALA A 76 -10.90 -25.89 -17.65
CA ALA A 76 -10.02 -24.92 -18.31
C ALA A 76 -9.54 -23.80 -17.36
N THR A 77 -8.56 -24.13 -16.52
CA THR A 77 -8.08 -23.23 -15.46
C THR A 77 -6.99 -22.30 -15.97
N TYR A 78 -7.10 -21.01 -15.66
CA TYR A 78 -6.07 -20.01 -15.91
C TYR A 78 -5.25 -19.82 -14.66
N THR A 79 -3.92 -19.84 -14.79
CA THR A 79 -3.02 -19.57 -13.66
C THR A 79 -2.16 -18.36 -13.96
N LEU A 80 -2.28 -17.35 -13.10
CA LEU A 80 -1.42 -16.17 -13.10
C LEU A 80 -0.29 -16.41 -12.12
N HIS A 81 0.91 -16.04 -12.54
CA HIS A 81 2.10 -16.06 -11.70
C HIS A 81 2.87 -14.76 -11.84
N ASN A 82 3.36 -14.24 -10.73
CA ASN A 82 4.30 -13.13 -10.67
C ASN A 82 5.40 -13.48 -9.68
N GLN A 83 6.65 -13.26 -10.08
CA GLN A 83 7.80 -13.27 -9.19
C GLN A 83 8.52 -11.94 -9.32
N THR A 84 8.66 -11.24 -8.20
CA THR A 84 9.33 -9.95 -8.13
C THR A 84 10.47 -10.05 -7.14
N VAL A 85 11.69 -9.78 -7.61
CA VAL A 85 12.92 -9.84 -6.81
C VAL A 85 13.63 -8.50 -6.91
N PHE A 86 13.93 -7.87 -5.79
CA PHE A 86 14.69 -6.63 -5.77
C PHE A 86 15.43 -6.44 -4.43
N ASN A 87 16.42 -5.55 -4.45
CA ASN A 87 17.17 -5.14 -3.28
C ASN A 87 16.84 -3.69 -2.93
N ILE A 88 16.60 -3.41 -1.65
CA ILE A 88 16.43 -2.04 -1.14
C ILE A 88 17.52 -1.75 -0.13
N LYS A 89 18.19 -0.59 -0.26
CA LYS A 89 19.03 -0.04 0.80
C LYS A 89 18.17 0.76 1.76
N LEU A 90 18.14 0.40 3.04
CA LEU A 90 17.36 1.07 4.08
C LEU A 90 18.23 1.22 5.33
N MET A 91 18.38 2.45 5.84
CA MET A 91 19.22 2.75 7.00
C MET A 91 20.65 2.20 6.86
N GLY A 92 21.22 2.32 5.65
CA GLY A 92 22.56 1.84 5.32
C GLY A 92 22.67 0.34 5.01
N GLN A 93 21.65 -0.48 5.32
CA GLN A 93 21.66 -1.93 5.10
C GLN A 93 20.92 -2.32 3.84
N VAL A 94 21.40 -3.35 3.14
CA VAL A 94 20.75 -3.87 1.92
C VAL A 94 19.85 -5.05 2.28
N HIS A 95 18.58 -4.95 1.89
CA HIS A 95 17.56 -5.96 2.12
C HIS A 95 17.09 -6.53 0.79
N GLY A 96 17.36 -7.82 0.57
CA GLY A 96 16.79 -8.57 -0.54
C GLY A 96 15.34 -8.95 -0.25
N VAL A 97 14.46 -8.68 -1.21
CA VAL A 97 13.04 -8.99 -1.14
C VAL A 97 12.66 -9.86 -2.33
N ASN A 98 11.96 -10.95 -2.06
CA ASN A 98 11.36 -11.80 -3.08
C ASN A 98 9.87 -11.94 -2.77
N VAL A 99 9.05 -11.50 -3.71
CA VAL A 99 7.60 -11.59 -3.68
C VAL A 99 7.16 -12.54 -4.78
N MET A 100 6.52 -13.64 -4.40
CA MET A 100 5.85 -14.55 -5.33
C MET A 100 4.35 -14.41 -5.13
N ALA A 101 3.62 -14.05 -6.18
CA ALA A 101 2.17 -13.96 -6.14
C ALA A 101 1.57 -14.80 -7.27
N GLY A 102 0.35 -15.25 -7.09
CA GLY A 102 -0.36 -15.93 -8.15
C GLY A 102 -1.82 -16.18 -7.83
N ALA A 103 -2.57 -16.55 -8.86
CA ALA A 103 -3.98 -16.81 -8.76
C ALA A 103 -4.42 -17.88 -9.76
N THR A 104 -5.44 -18.64 -9.38
CA THR A 104 -6.10 -19.62 -10.24
C THR A 104 -7.53 -19.16 -10.48
N LEU A 105 -7.90 -19.05 -11.76
CA LEU A 105 -9.25 -18.77 -12.21
C LEU A 105 -9.84 -20.01 -12.89
N ASP A 106 -11.15 -20.17 -12.84
CA ASP A 106 -11.85 -21.19 -13.62
C ASP A 106 -12.14 -20.73 -15.07
N ALA A 107 -12.80 -21.57 -15.86
CA ALA A 107 -13.23 -21.24 -17.22
C ALA A 107 -14.18 -20.03 -17.32
N GLY A 108 -14.87 -19.69 -16.23
CA GLY A 108 -15.72 -18.50 -16.09
C GLY A 108 -14.95 -17.27 -15.64
N TYR A 109 -13.64 -17.39 -15.40
CA TYR A 109 -12.75 -16.37 -14.87
C TYR A 109 -13.04 -15.95 -13.44
N GLU A 110 -13.75 -16.79 -12.70
CA GLU A 110 -13.95 -16.59 -11.29
C GLU A 110 -12.69 -17.00 -10.52
N LEU A 111 -12.28 -16.16 -9.57
CA LEU A 111 -11.16 -16.43 -8.69
C LEU A 111 -11.45 -17.67 -7.82
N GLN A 112 -10.60 -18.69 -7.89
CA GLN A 112 -10.73 -19.92 -7.11
C GLN A 112 -9.70 -19.98 -5.97
N LYS A 113 -8.48 -19.56 -6.27
CA LYS A 113 -7.35 -19.56 -5.33
C LYS A 113 -6.47 -18.36 -5.61
N PHE A 114 -5.89 -17.79 -4.57
CA PHE A 114 -4.75 -16.88 -4.69
C PHE A 114 -3.69 -17.23 -3.66
N TYR A 115 -2.46 -16.84 -3.93
CA TYR A 115 -1.39 -16.91 -2.97
C TYR A 115 -0.43 -15.72 -3.11
N THR A 116 0.19 -15.38 -1.99
CA THR A 116 1.30 -14.43 -1.95
C THR A 116 2.32 -14.93 -0.94
N VAL A 117 3.59 -14.97 -1.34
CA VAL A 117 4.72 -15.29 -0.50
C VAL A 117 5.64 -14.08 -0.53
N VAL A 118 5.82 -13.44 0.61
CA VAL A 118 6.79 -12.36 0.78
C VAL A 118 7.91 -12.89 1.65
N SER A 119 9.11 -12.93 1.09
CA SER A 119 10.32 -13.33 1.79
C SER A 119 11.37 -12.23 1.74
N SER A 120 11.95 -11.95 2.89
CA SER A 120 13.20 -11.18 3.04
C SER A 120 14.25 -12.07 3.72
N SER A 121 15.44 -11.53 3.97
CA SER A 121 16.53 -12.28 4.62
C SER A 121 16.17 -12.89 5.99
N VAL A 122 15.17 -12.32 6.69
CA VAL A 122 14.82 -12.70 8.07
C VAL A 122 13.35 -13.11 8.24
N TYR A 123 12.47 -12.74 7.30
CA TYR A 123 11.02 -12.95 7.41
C TYR A 123 10.48 -13.71 6.21
N THR A 124 9.61 -14.70 6.45
CA THR A 124 8.76 -15.27 5.40
C THR A 124 7.30 -15.24 5.82
N THR A 125 6.48 -14.59 5.01
CA THR A 125 5.01 -14.60 5.15
C THR A 125 4.38 -15.28 3.95
N ARG A 126 3.50 -16.25 4.20
CA ARG A 126 2.70 -16.93 3.18
C ARG A 126 1.23 -16.65 3.42
N ILE A 127 0.55 -16.12 2.42
CA ILE A 127 -0.89 -15.86 2.40
C ILE A 127 -1.47 -16.77 1.32
N GLU A 128 -2.44 -17.61 1.67
CA GLU A 128 -3.13 -18.51 0.75
C GLU A 128 -4.64 -18.39 0.92
N GLY A 129 -5.33 -17.88 -0.09
CA GLY A 129 -6.79 -17.83 -0.14
C GLY A 129 -7.38 -18.94 -0.99
N ARG A 130 -8.41 -19.63 -0.49
CA ARG A 130 -9.19 -20.61 -1.25
C ARG A 130 -10.68 -20.30 -1.15
N LYS A 131 -11.38 -20.33 -2.28
CA LYS A 131 -12.84 -20.16 -2.36
C LYS A 131 -13.54 -21.28 -1.56
N THR A 132 -14.42 -20.92 -0.65
CA THR A 132 -15.21 -21.83 0.19
C THR A 132 -16.72 -21.68 0.01
N GLY A 133 -17.16 -20.61 -0.66
CA GLY A 133 -18.56 -20.36 -1.04
C GLY A 133 -18.62 -19.43 -2.26
N ALA A 134 -19.81 -18.92 -2.61
CA ALA A 134 -19.99 -18.06 -3.77
C ALA A 134 -19.05 -16.83 -3.76
N HIS A 135 -18.96 -16.16 -2.61
CA HIS A 135 -18.14 -14.94 -2.42
C HIS A 135 -17.13 -15.09 -1.28
N ASN A 136 -17.04 -16.25 -0.65
CA ASN A 136 -16.23 -16.42 0.56
C ASN A 136 -14.93 -17.16 0.26
N PHE A 137 -13.85 -16.67 0.85
CA PHE A 137 -12.52 -17.26 0.81
C PHE A 137 -12.04 -17.54 2.24
N ALA A 138 -11.54 -18.75 2.47
CA ALA A 138 -10.73 -19.04 3.64
C ALA A 138 -9.28 -18.64 3.30
N VAL A 139 -8.75 -17.65 4.03
CA VAL A 139 -7.40 -17.12 3.84
C VAL A 139 -6.53 -17.55 5.00
N ARG A 140 -5.53 -18.38 4.71
CA ARG A 140 -4.54 -18.84 5.68
C ARG A 140 -3.30 -17.97 5.58
N ILE A 141 -2.87 -17.40 6.70
CA ILE A 141 -1.70 -16.54 6.83
C ILE A 141 -0.71 -17.26 7.74
N ARG A 142 0.49 -17.53 7.22
CA ARG A 142 1.58 -18.19 7.93
C ARG A 142 2.77 -17.26 7.99
N THR A 143 3.24 -16.99 9.20
CA THR A 143 4.53 -16.36 9.46
C THR A 143 5.43 -17.36 10.19
N ASP A 144 6.69 -17.00 10.41
CA ASP A 144 7.60 -17.82 11.23
C ASP A 144 7.11 -17.95 12.68
N SER A 145 6.20 -17.06 13.09
CA SER A 145 5.71 -16.97 14.46
C SER A 145 4.35 -17.67 14.67
N GLY A 146 3.65 -18.06 13.62
CA GLY A 146 2.38 -18.76 13.76
C GLY A 146 1.57 -18.86 12.47
N GLU A 147 0.42 -19.50 12.60
CA GLU A 147 -0.58 -19.61 11.53
C GLU A 147 -1.91 -19.07 12.04
N GLN A 148 -2.60 -18.31 11.20
CA GLN A 148 -3.96 -17.87 11.43
C GLN A 148 -4.80 -18.07 10.17
N THR A 149 -6.12 -18.21 10.34
CA THR A 149 -7.06 -18.29 9.23
C THR A 149 -8.13 -17.24 9.41
N VAL A 150 -8.36 -16.44 8.38
CA VAL A 150 -9.42 -15.43 8.32
C VAL A 150 -10.37 -15.73 7.17
N THR A 151 -11.61 -15.25 7.30
CA THR A 151 -12.59 -15.35 6.20
C THR A 151 -12.64 -14.01 5.48
N LEU A 152 -12.46 -14.04 4.17
CA LEU A 152 -12.55 -12.86 3.29
C LEU A 152 -13.78 -13.00 2.40
N THR A 153 -14.60 -11.95 2.34
CA THR A 153 -15.70 -11.87 1.37
C THR A 153 -15.27 -11.04 0.17
N VAL A 154 -15.28 -11.65 -1.02
CA VAL A 154 -14.89 -11.04 -2.29
C VAL A 154 -16.14 -11.00 -3.19
N PRO A 155 -16.73 -9.81 -3.40
CA PRO A 155 -17.85 -9.63 -4.34
C PRO A 155 -17.51 -10.01 -5.78
N ASP A 156 -18.51 -10.31 -6.60
CA ASP A 156 -18.33 -10.78 -8.00
C ASP A 156 -17.72 -9.73 -8.94
N ASP A 157 -17.86 -8.44 -8.61
CA ASP A 157 -17.30 -7.33 -9.39
C ASP A 157 -15.83 -7.04 -9.04
N VAL A 158 -15.24 -7.81 -8.12
CA VAL A 158 -13.85 -7.66 -7.70
C VAL A 158 -12.93 -8.57 -8.51
N ILE A 159 -11.90 -7.97 -9.07
CA ILE A 159 -10.87 -8.67 -9.85
C ILE A 159 -9.52 -8.64 -9.12
N LEU A 160 -8.61 -9.53 -9.51
CA LEU A 160 -7.18 -9.34 -9.23
C LEU A 160 -6.57 -8.52 -10.36
N TYR A 161 -5.95 -7.39 -10.02
CA TYR A 161 -5.24 -6.61 -11.02
C TYR A 161 -4.03 -7.41 -11.52
N SER A 162 -4.00 -7.66 -12.82
CA SER A 162 -3.02 -8.54 -13.47
C SER A 162 -2.77 -8.07 -14.90
N PRO A 163 -1.75 -8.59 -15.59
CA PRO A 163 -1.57 -8.29 -17.01
C PRO A 163 -2.77 -8.67 -17.88
N VAL A 164 -3.62 -9.60 -17.43
CA VAL A 164 -4.86 -9.92 -18.14
C VAL A 164 -5.84 -8.74 -18.07
N THR A 165 -5.87 -8.03 -16.95
CA THR A 165 -6.61 -6.76 -16.81
C THR A 165 -6.06 -5.72 -17.78
N GLU A 166 -4.73 -5.60 -17.93
CA GLU A 166 -4.07 -4.67 -18.85
C GLU A 166 -4.40 -4.99 -20.32
N MET A 167 -4.44 -6.27 -20.68
CA MET A 167 -4.91 -6.70 -22.00
C MET A 167 -6.35 -6.25 -22.30
N ALA A 168 -7.24 -6.30 -21.31
CA ALA A 168 -8.60 -5.78 -21.46
C ALA A 168 -8.66 -4.26 -21.63
N LEU A 169 -7.64 -3.54 -21.16
CA LEU A 169 -7.51 -2.08 -21.27
C LEU A 169 -6.95 -1.63 -22.63
N ALA A 170 -6.42 -2.53 -23.48
CA ALA A 170 -5.81 -2.20 -24.77
C ALA A 170 -6.68 -1.31 -25.68
N GLY A 171 -8.01 -1.43 -25.59
CA GLY A 171 -8.96 -0.65 -26.36
C GLY A 171 -9.27 0.75 -25.81
N LEU A 172 -8.74 1.12 -24.64
CA LEU A 172 -9.05 2.38 -23.97
C LEU A 172 -8.47 3.57 -24.74
N LYS A 173 -9.36 4.46 -25.21
CA LYS A 173 -8.97 5.64 -26.00
C LYS A 173 -8.58 6.81 -25.08
N PRO A 174 -7.64 7.67 -25.49
CA PRO A 174 -7.30 8.88 -24.75
C PRO A 174 -8.53 9.72 -24.36
N GLY A 175 -8.53 10.25 -23.14
CA GLY A 175 -9.64 10.98 -22.53
C GLY A 175 -10.75 10.10 -21.95
N LYS A 176 -10.62 8.77 -21.99
CA LYS A 176 -11.54 7.84 -21.33
C LYS A 176 -10.93 7.35 -20.02
N SER A 177 -11.80 7.17 -19.03
CA SER A 177 -11.46 6.58 -17.75
C SER A 177 -12.46 5.51 -17.36
N LEU A 178 -12.03 4.62 -16.47
CA LEU A 178 -12.83 3.57 -15.85
C LEU A 178 -12.34 3.33 -14.44
N SER A 179 -13.21 2.78 -13.61
CA SER A 179 -12.89 2.35 -12.25
C SER A 179 -13.04 0.85 -12.14
N LEU A 180 -12.05 0.20 -11.54
CA LEU A 180 -12.01 -1.24 -11.29
C LEU A 180 -12.00 -1.46 -9.78
N ARG A 181 -12.71 -2.47 -9.30
CA ARG A 181 -12.58 -2.92 -7.91
C ARG A 181 -11.58 -4.06 -7.86
N VAL A 182 -10.51 -3.85 -7.11
CA VAL A 182 -9.37 -4.78 -7.08
C VAL A 182 -9.20 -5.34 -5.68
N LEU A 183 -9.04 -6.66 -5.59
CA LEU A 183 -8.56 -7.33 -4.38
C LEU A 183 -7.04 -7.22 -4.32
N ASP A 184 -6.53 -6.73 -3.19
CA ASP A 184 -5.13 -6.80 -2.85
C ASP A 184 -4.89 -8.00 -1.93
N PRO A 185 -4.14 -9.03 -2.38
CA PRO A 185 -3.94 -10.25 -1.61
C PRO A 185 -2.98 -10.08 -0.42
N VAL A 186 -2.23 -8.97 -0.35
CA VAL A 186 -1.34 -8.65 0.77
C VAL A 186 -2.11 -7.96 1.89
N THR A 187 -2.90 -6.94 1.56
CA THR A 187 -3.71 -6.20 2.55
C THR A 187 -5.03 -6.90 2.85
N LEU A 188 -5.43 -7.89 2.05
CA LEU A 188 -6.72 -8.57 2.09
C LEU A 188 -7.90 -7.60 2.01
N SER A 189 -7.71 -6.48 1.31
CA SER A 189 -8.71 -5.44 1.14
C SER A 189 -9.14 -5.30 -0.31
N VAL A 190 -10.37 -4.83 -0.49
CA VAL A 190 -10.91 -4.43 -1.81
C VAL A 190 -10.78 -2.93 -1.93
N SER A 191 -10.28 -2.44 -3.06
CA SER A 191 -10.05 -1.02 -3.29
C SER A 191 -10.32 -0.65 -4.75
N ASP A 192 -10.72 0.61 -4.96
CA ASP A 192 -10.97 1.13 -6.28
C ASP A 192 -9.64 1.57 -6.94
N VAL A 193 -9.38 1.05 -8.13
CA VAL A 193 -8.33 1.51 -9.04
C VAL A 193 -8.99 2.32 -10.14
N ARG A 194 -8.65 3.60 -10.23
CA ARG A 194 -9.07 4.44 -11.36
C ARG A 194 -8.01 4.40 -12.43
N VAL A 195 -8.40 4.05 -13.65
CA VAL A 195 -7.54 4.04 -14.83
C VAL A 195 -8.03 5.09 -15.81
N GLU A 196 -7.13 5.93 -16.30
CA GLU A 196 -7.40 6.94 -17.32
C GLU A 196 -6.37 6.84 -18.45
N ALA A 197 -6.84 6.72 -19.70
CA ALA A 197 -5.96 6.86 -20.84
C ALA A 197 -5.71 8.34 -21.11
N LEU A 198 -4.48 8.80 -20.92
CA LEU A 198 -4.12 10.21 -21.03
C LEU A 198 -3.88 10.62 -22.48
N ARG A 199 -2.95 9.94 -23.15
CA ARG A 199 -2.44 10.32 -24.46
C ARG A 199 -1.83 9.13 -25.20
N ARG A 200 -1.55 9.32 -26.49
CA ARG A 200 -0.64 8.45 -27.24
C ARG A 200 0.75 9.03 -27.26
N GLU A 201 1.75 8.17 -27.15
CA GLU A 201 3.14 8.55 -27.11
C GLU A 201 4.00 7.46 -27.77
N LYS A 202 5.04 7.85 -28.48
CA LYS A 202 6.03 6.90 -28.98
C LYS A 202 7.03 6.59 -27.87
N LEU A 203 7.19 5.32 -27.55
CA LEU A 203 8.18 4.87 -26.58
C LEU A 203 9.19 3.97 -27.29
N LYS A 204 10.47 4.20 -27.01
CA LYS A 204 11.54 3.27 -27.37
C LYS A 204 11.72 2.27 -26.23
N ALA A 205 11.28 1.03 -26.44
CA ALA A 205 11.41 -0.06 -25.46
C ALA A 205 11.95 -1.31 -26.17
N ALA A 206 12.81 -2.08 -25.51
CA ALA A 206 13.46 -3.28 -26.08
C ALA A 206 14.09 -3.04 -27.49
N GLY A 207 14.71 -1.87 -27.68
CA GLY A 207 15.37 -1.50 -28.95
C GLY A 207 14.44 -1.12 -30.11
N ARG A 208 13.12 -1.11 -29.91
CA ARG A 208 12.12 -0.76 -30.93
C ARG A 208 11.33 0.48 -30.51
N GLU A 209 11.07 1.37 -31.46
CA GLU A 209 10.14 2.47 -31.25
C GLU A 209 8.72 1.99 -31.60
N GLN A 210 7.79 2.16 -30.67
CA GLN A 210 6.41 1.75 -30.86
C GLN A 210 5.43 2.77 -30.28
N GLU A 211 4.26 2.89 -30.92
CA GLU A 211 3.18 3.69 -30.35
C GLU A 211 2.61 3.02 -29.11
N THR A 212 2.39 3.84 -28.08
CA THR A 212 1.84 3.42 -26.80
C THR A 212 0.68 4.33 -26.40
N THR A 213 -0.21 3.81 -25.58
CA THR A 213 -1.18 4.60 -24.83
C THR A 213 -0.68 4.74 -23.41
N VAL A 214 -0.54 5.99 -22.94
CA VAL A 214 -0.14 6.29 -21.57
C VAL A 214 -1.37 6.21 -20.68
N LEU A 215 -1.38 5.25 -19.78
CA LEU A 215 -2.40 5.07 -18.76
C LEU A 215 -1.93 5.73 -17.46
N LYS A 216 -2.83 6.46 -16.82
CA LYS A 216 -2.71 6.92 -15.43
C LYS A 216 -3.55 6.00 -14.57
N LEU A 217 -2.91 5.31 -13.65
CA LEU A 217 -3.54 4.49 -12.64
C LEU A 217 -3.47 5.24 -11.31
N VAL A 218 -4.58 5.30 -10.60
CA VAL A 218 -4.65 5.85 -9.25
C VAL A 218 -5.20 4.76 -8.34
N TYR A 219 -4.35 4.26 -7.45
CA TYR A 219 -4.67 3.23 -6.46
C TYR A 219 -4.34 3.75 -5.07
N GLN A 220 -5.35 3.90 -4.21
CA GLN A 220 -5.19 4.41 -2.84
C GLN A 220 -4.35 5.69 -2.74
N GLY A 221 -4.49 6.61 -3.71
CA GLY A 221 -3.73 7.88 -3.75
C GLY A 221 -2.35 7.78 -4.41
N LEU A 222 -1.83 6.57 -4.66
CA LEU A 222 -0.65 6.37 -5.48
C LEU A 222 -0.99 6.49 -6.96
N GLU A 223 -0.37 7.46 -7.62
CA GLU A 223 -0.39 7.60 -9.06
C GLU A 223 0.71 6.75 -9.70
N THR A 224 0.39 6.00 -10.75
CA THR A 224 1.34 5.26 -11.58
C THR A 224 1.04 5.55 -13.04
N LEU A 225 2.07 5.90 -13.81
CA LEU A 225 1.97 6.00 -15.27
C LEU A 225 2.43 4.68 -15.89
N SER A 226 1.67 4.16 -16.85
CA SER A 226 1.99 2.93 -17.57
C SER A 226 1.89 3.14 -19.08
N TRP A 227 2.93 2.82 -19.82
CA TRP A 227 2.98 2.89 -21.28
C TRP A 227 2.60 1.52 -21.84
N MET A 228 1.42 1.45 -22.46
CA MET A 228 0.83 0.20 -22.94
C MET A 228 0.86 0.15 -24.47
N ASP A 229 1.26 -0.99 -25.04
CA ASP A 229 1.21 -1.22 -26.48
C ASP A 229 -0.22 -1.54 -26.99
N SER A 230 -0.39 -1.68 -28.30
CA SER A 230 -1.69 -1.98 -28.91
C SER A 230 -2.25 -3.37 -28.60
N ALA A 231 -1.42 -4.28 -28.06
CA ALA A 231 -1.84 -5.60 -27.60
C ALA A 231 -2.19 -5.61 -26.10
N GLY A 232 -2.05 -4.46 -25.41
CA GLY A 232 -2.31 -4.34 -23.99
C GLY A 232 -1.16 -4.76 -23.09
N ARG A 233 0.05 -4.90 -23.64
CA ARG A 233 1.26 -5.18 -22.85
C ARG A 233 1.86 -3.89 -22.36
N ILE A 234 2.23 -3.86 -21.09
CA ILE A 234 2.95 -2.73 -20.51
C ILE A 234 4.42 -2.83 -20.85
N LEU A 235 4.98 -1.73 -21.37
CA LEU A 235 6.37 -1.62 -21.77
C LEU A 235 7.21 -0.86 -20.74
N ARG A 236 6.55 0.05 -20.01
CA ARG A 236 7.16 0.87 -18.98
C ARG A 236 6.11 1.26 -17.95
N GLN A 237 6.48 1.29 -16.69
CA GLN A 237 5.71 1.88 -15.60
C GLN A 237 6.60 2.82 -14.81
N GLU A 238 6.02 3.88 -14.26
CA GLU A 238 6.74 4.74 -13.32
C GLU A 238 5.83 5.29 -12.24
N THR A 239 6.41 5.49 -11.07
CA THR A 239 5.80 6.14 -9.92
C THR A 239 6.46 7.50 -9.65
N PRO A 240 5.76 8.46 -9.03
CA PRO A 240 6.30 9.77 -8.72
C PRO A 240 7.52 9.76 -7.79
N PHE A 241 7.69 8.73 -6.96
CA PHE A 241 8.81 8.62 -6.03
C PHE A 241 10.04 7.93 -6.64
N GLY A 242 10.03 7.65 -7.95
CA GLY A 242 11.21 7.28 -8.71
C GLY A 242 11.39 5.78 -8.95
N TRP A 243 10.37 4.96 -8.70
CA TRP A 243 10.38 3.56 -9.17
C TRP A 243 9.97 3.51 -10.62
N THR A 244 10.78 2.84 -11.43
CA THR A 244 10.48 2.56 -12.83
C THR A 244 10.56 1.05 -13.06
N MET A 245 9.65 0.55 -13.88
CA MET A 245 9.71 -0.81 -14.40
C MET A 245 9.76 -0.71 -15.92
N THR A 246 10.74 -1.32 -16.57
CA THR A 246 10.89 -1.28 -18.03
C THR A 246 11.01 -2.68 -18.59
N LEU A 247 10.29 -2.95 -19.68
CA LEU A 247 10.33 -4.23 -20.37
C LEU A 247 11.77 -4.59 -20.76
N CYS A 248 12.21 -5.76 -20.34
CA CYS A 248 13.54 -6.30 -20.64
C CYS A 248 13.43 -7.76 -21.12
N SER A 249 14.54 -8.32 -21.59
CA SER A 249 14.63 -9.74 -21.90
C SER A 249 15.08 -10.54 -20.68
N ALA A 250 14.78 -11.85 -20.66
CA ALA A 250 15.32 -12.75 -19.65
C ALA A 250 16.87 -12.77 -19.63
N GLN A 251 17.52 -12.49 -20.77
CA GLN A 251 18.98 -12.40 -20.87
C GLN A 251 19.52 -11.17 -20.13
N ASP A 252 18.85 -10.02 -20.25
CA ASP A 252 19.24 -8.80 -19.53
C ASP A 252 19.22 -9.01 -18.01
N VAL A 253 18.23 -9.76 -17.51
CA VAL A 253 18.12 -10.12 -16.09
C VAL A 253 19.21 -11.10 -15.65
N LEU A 254 19.60 -12.05 -16.51
CA LEU A 254 20.69 -12.98 -16.21
C LEU A 254 22.04 -12.26 -16.13
N ALA A 255 22.29 -11.29 -17.02
CA ALA A 255 23.47 -10.44 -16.96
C ALA A 255 23.52 -9.67 -15.62
N PHE A 256 22.41 -9.08 -15.19
CA PHE A 256 22.30 -8.42 -13.88
C PHE A 256 22.61 -9.36 -12.70
N LYS A 257 22.09 -10.60 -12.74
CA LYS A 257 22.37 -11.60 -11.69
C LYS A 257 23.85 -11.98 -11.63
N GLN A 258 24.53 -12.06 -12.78
CA GLN A 258 25.96 -12.38 -12.84
C GLN A 258 26.83 -11.22 -12.34
N ASP A 259 26.50 -9.98 -12.72
CA ASP A 259 27.17 -8.78 -12.21
C ASP A 259 26.99 -8.61 -10.70
N SER A 260 25.83 -9.01 -10.17
CA SER A 260 25.53 -8.97 -8.73
C SER A 260 26.16 -10.15 -7.95
N ALA A 261 26.37 -11.31 -8.60
CA ALA A 261 26.95 -12.51 -7.98
C ALA A 261 28.49 -12.52 -8.00
N GLY A 262 29.13 -11.63 -8.76
CA GLY A 262 30.59 -11.42 -8.73
C GLY A 262 31.08 -10.58 -7.54
N ALA A 263 30.16 -10.03 -6.73
CA ALA A 263 30.44 -9.40 -5.46
C ALA A 263 30.41 -10.45 -4.34
N ASP A 264 31.50 -11.20 -4.20
CA ASP A 264 31.68 -12.22 -3.15
C ASP A 264 31.45 -11.64 -1.73
N ASP A 265 30.97 -12.52 -0.84
CA ASP A 265 30.71 -12.43 0.62
C ASP A 265 31.94 -12.05 1.49
N SER A 266 32.91 -11.32 0.95
CA SER A 266 34.14 -10.90 1.66
C SER A 266 34.44 -9.40 1.58
N ALA A 267 33.64 -8.62 0.86
CA ALA A 267 33.67 -7.16 0.94
C ALA A 267 32.63 -6.69 1.96
N GLY A 268 33.04 -5.86 2.92
CA GLY A 268 32.14 -5.25 3.90
C GLY A 268 30.93 -4.61 3.23
N ALA A 269 29.80 -4.61 3.95
CA ALA A 269 28.46 -4.23 3.53
C ALA A 269 28.26 -2.76 3.10
N ASP A 270 29.28 -2.08 2.56
CA ASP A 270 29.20 -0.65 2.26
C ASP A 270 28.91 -0.32 0.79
N ASP A 271 29.23 -1.20 -0.17
CA ASP A 271 29.32 -0.79 -1.59
C ASP A 271 28.76 -1.80 -2.62
N SER A 272 27.67 -2.51 -2.31
CA SER A 272 26.85 -3.12 -3.38
C SER A 272 26.20 -2.00 -4.20
N ALA A 273 26.88 -1.62 -5.27
CA ALA A 273 26.52 -0.77 -6.41
C ALA A 273 25.16 -0.02 -6.32
N GLY A 274 25.23 1.28 -6.00
CA GLY A 274 24.36 2.30 -6.58
C GLY A 274 22.91 2.44 -6.07
N ALA A 275 22.41 1.58 -5.21
CA ALA A 275 21.06 1.76 -4.66
C ALA A 275 21.03 2.93 -3.65
N ALA A 276 20.35 4.02 -4.02
CA ALA A 276 20.09 5.12 -3.09
C ALA A 276 19.32 4.62 -1.87
N ASP A 277 19.73 5.03 -0.66
CA ASP A 277 19.00 4.69 0.56
C ASP A 277 17.55 5.18 0.46
N LEU A 278 16.60 4.25 0.52
CA LEU A 278 15.19 4.52 0.29
C LEU A 278 14.65 5.53 1.30
N LEU A 279 15.09 5.47 2.57
CA LEU A 279 14.64 6.41 3.60
C LEU A 279 15.08 7.83 3.24
N MET A 280 16.32 8.01 2.78
CA MET A 280 16.84 9.32 2.36
C MET A 280 16.16 9.79 1.08
N ALA A 281 15.95 8.88 0.14
CA ALA A 281 15.31 9.19 -1.12
C ALA A 281 13.84 9.59 -0.95
N MET A 282 13.15 9.05 0.04
CA MET A 282 11.76 9.38 0.34
C MET A 282 11.61 10.53 1.34
N ALA A 283 12.70 11.15 1.77
CA ALA A 283 12.65 12.31 2.66
C ALA A 283 11.84 13.45 2.03
N VAL A 284 10.92 14.03 2.81
CA VAL A 284 10.19 15.23 2.46
C VAL A 284 11.08 16.43 2.78
N PRO A 285 11.58 17.15 1.76
CA PRO A 285 12.51 18.25 1.98
C PRO A 285 11.86 19.35 2.81
N CYS A 286 12.63 19.89 3.76
CA CYS A 286 12.21 20.94 4.67
C CYS A 286 13.02 22.21 4.43
N ARG A 287 12.36 23.35 4.27
CA ARG A 287 12.97 24.67 4.27
C ARG A 287 12.86 25.28 5.67
N GLY A 288 14.01 25.59 6.25
CA GLY A 288 14.14 25.98 7.65
C GLY A 288 14.65 24.82 8.50
N ARG A 289 15.00 25.10 9.76
CA ARG A 289 15.47 24.11 10.73
C ARG A 289 14.66 24.28 12.02
N ILE A 290 14.23 23.18 12.62
CA ILE A 290 13.59 23.16 13.93
C ILE A 290 14.72 23.05 14.98
N GLN A 291 14.87 24.05 15.86
CA GLN A 291 16.03 24.09 16.77
C GLN A 291 16.01 22.96 17.79
N ASN A 292 14.84 22.71 18.39
CA ASN A 292 14.65 21.72 19.45
C ASN A 292 13.44 20.84 19.13
N PRO A 293 13.54 19.93 18.13
CA PRO A 293 12.37 19.23 17.60
C PRO A 293 11.63 18.41 18.66
N ARG A 294 12.37 17.75 19.56
CA ARG A 294 11.78 16.87 20.59
C ARG A 294 11.09 17.59 21.74
N THR A 295 11.25 18.91 21.84
CA THR A 295 10.57 19.74 22.84
C THR A 295 9.65 20.78 22.21
N CYS A 296 9.51 20.78 20.88
CA CYS A 296 8.67 21.72 20.13
C CYS A 296 7.19 21.50 20.50
N ARG A 297 6.55 22.56 21.01
CA ARG A 297 5.16 22.54 21.48
C ARG A 297 4.18 23.04 20.43
N MET A 298 4.63 23.92 19.54
CA MET A 298 3.81 24.41 18.44
C MET A 298 4.68 24.64 17.21
N LEU A 299 4.19 24.21 16.05
CA LEU A 299 4.86 24.35 14.78
C LEU A 299 3.86 24.82 13.72
N LYS A 300 4.14 25.96 13.06
CA LYS A 300 3.39 26.39 11.87
C LYS A 300 4.19 26.08 10.63
N ILE A 301 3.56 25.39 9.69
CA ILE A 301 4.18 25.00 8.42
C ILE A 301 3.31 25.31 7.21
N LYS A 302 3.95 25.36 6.06
CA LYS A 302 3.31 25.26 4.75
C LYS A 302 3.79 24.00 4.05
N MET A 303 2.85 23.18 3.58
CA MET A 303 3.11 22.01 2.76
C MET A 303 2.76 22.32 1.31
N ASN A 304 3.65 21.99 0.37
CA ASN A 304 3.44 22.14 -1.07
C ASN A 304 3.37 20.76 -1.73
N GLY A 305 2.70 20.65 -2.88
CA GLY A 305 2.60 19.42 -3.66
C GLY A 305 1.58 18.41 -3.12
N VAL A 306 0.83 18.75 -2.08
CA VAL A 306 -0.14 17.88 -1.41
C VAL A 306 -1.35 17.61 -2.31
N SER A 307 -1.64 16.33 -2.58
CA SER A 307 -2.83 15.89 -3.32
C SER A 307 -4.00 15.48 -2.43
N LEU A 308 -3.80 15.46 -1.11
CA LEU A 308 -4.80 15.08 -0.12
C LEU A 308 -5.73 16.22 0.27
N SER A 309 -6.88 15.85 0.82
CA SER A 309 -7.92 16.76 1.25
C SER A 309 -7.65 17.33 2.65
N PRO A 310 -8.15 18.52 3.01
CA PRO A 310 -7.89 19.14 4.33
C PRO A 310 -8.29 18.27 5.52
N GLN A 311 -9.37 17.51 5.36
CA GLN A 311 -9.89 16.57 6.34
C GLN A 311 -8.90 15.44 6.67
N ASP A 312 -7.97 15.12 5.76
CA ASP A 312 -6.92 14.11 6.01
C ASP A 312 -5.87 14.62 7.01
N PHE A 313 -5.69 15.94 7.10
CA PHE A 313 -4.74 16.58 8.02
C PHE A 313 -5.38 17.05 9.32
N ALA A 314 -6.69 17.25 9.36
CA ALA A 314 -7.36 17.83 10.52
C ALA A 314 -7.38 16.86 11.71
N SER A 315 -6.91 17.31 12.87
CA SER A 315 -6.98 16.56 14.14
C SER A 315 -7.03 17.52 15.32
N PRO A 316 -7.29 17.05 16.56
CA PRO A 316 -7.21 17.91 17.74
C PRO A 316 -5.86 18.63 17.90
N ARG A 317 -4.78 18.08 17.34
CA ARG A 317 -3.43 18.68 17.35
C ARG A 317 -3.10 19.45 16.07
N GLN A 318 -3.85 19.27 14.99
CA GLN A 318 -3.51 19.75 13.66
C GLN A 318 -4.65 20.57 13.07
N VAL A 319 -4.45 21.88 13.01
CA VAL A 319 -5.42 22.83 12.48
C VAL A 319 -5.00 23.25 11.08
N VAL A 320 -5.91 23.09 10.11
CA VAL A 320 -5.71 23.61 8.76
C VAL A 320 -6.08 25.09 8.73
N GLU A 321 -5.07 25.95 8.56
CA GLU A 321 -5.22 27.41 8.56
C GLU A 321 -5.57 27.96 7.17
N SER A 322 -5.06 27.30 6.12
CA SER A 322 -5.30 27.73 4.74
C SER A 322 -5.15 26.57 3.77
N GLN A 323 -5.85 26.65 2.65
CA GLN A 323 -5.71 25.73 1.53
C GLN A 323 -5.76 26.51 0.21
N ALA A 324 -4.83 26.16 -0.68
CA ALA A 324 -4.85 26.55 -2.09
C ALA A 324 -4.47 25.32 -2.94
N ASP A 325 -4.55 25.43 -4.26
CA ASP A 325 -4.24 24.30 -5.15
C ASP A 325 -2.86 23.69 -4.82
N ARG A 326 -2.89 22.40 -4.43
CA ARG A 326 -1.75 21.61 -3.93
C ARG A 326 -0.94 22.23 -2.78
N ARG A 327 -1.51 23.13 -1.99
CA ARG A 327 -0.84 23.78 -0.85
C ARG A 327 -1.72 23.81 0.39
N VAL A 328 -1.14 23.50 1.55
CA VAL A 328 -1.85 23.48 2.83
C VAL A 328 -1.00 24.18 3.89
N GLY A 329 -1.59 25.13 4.62
CA GLY A 329 -0.99 25.73 5.82
C GLY A 329 -1.52 25.02 7.07
N LEU A 330 -0.62 24.56 7.94
CA LEU A 330 -0.97 23.81 9.15
C LEU A 330 -0.36 24.47 10.40
N THR A 331 -1.15 24.50 11.48
CA THR A 331 -0.68 24.73 12.85
C THR A 331 -0.73 23.40 13.60
N LEU A 332 0.42 22.91 14.03
CA LEU A 332 0.61 21.65 14.75
C LEU A 332 0.91 21.94 16.21
N ARG A 333 0.38 21.12 17.12
CA ARG A 333 0.60 21.24 18.57
C ARG A 333 1.07 19.91 19.15
N ALA A 334 1.94 19.98 20.15
CA ALA A 334 2.31 18.81 20.93
C ALA A 334 1.08 18.23 21.65
N GLN A 335 1.07 16.92 21.82
CA GLN A 335 0.01 16.24 22.55
C GLN A 335 0.03 16.64 24.03
N ALA A 336 -1.06 17.21 24.52
CA ALA A 336 -1.24 17.46 25.94
C ALA A 336 -1.48 16.14 26.68
N VAL A 337 -0.95 16.04 27.90
CA VAL A 337 -1.30 14.95 28.82
C VAL A 337 -2.69 15.24 29.39
N PRO A 338 -3.66 14.30 29.29
CA PRO A 338 -4.98 14.47 29.88
C PRO A 338 -4.91 14.77 31.37
N CYS A 339 -5.87 15.55 31.87
CA CYS A 339 -6.02 15.78 33.32
C CYS A 339 -6.90 14.71 34.01
N GLN A 340 -7.65 13.93 33.22
CA GLN A 340 -8.50 12.83 33.68
C GLN A 340 -8.21 11.58 32.88
N PHE A 341 -8.22 10.43 33.56
CA PHE A 341 -7.92 9.14 32.95
C PHE A 341 -9.03 8.14 33.22
N GLY A 342 -9.34 7.32 32.22
CA GLY A 342 -10.24 6.18 32.36
C GLY A 342 -9.63 5.03 33.15
N ALA A 343 -10.47 4.05 33.49
CA ALA A 343 -10.00 2.76 33.96
C ALA A 343 -9.68 1.86 32.76
N LEU A 344 -8.77 0.89 32.96
CA LEU A 344 -8.63 -0.21 32.02
C LEU A 344 -9.96 -0.97 31.86
N TRP A 345 -10.20 -1.49 30.65
CA TRP A 345 -11.41 -2.26 30.32
C TRP A 345 -12.74 -1.50 30.44
N SER A 346 -12.73 -0.19 30.67
CA SER A 346 -13.94 0.64 30.77
C SER A 346 -14.22 1.44 29.50
N ALA A 347 -13.70 1.00 28.36
CA ALA A 347 -13.86 1.72 27.09
C ALA A 347 -15.34 1.72 26.63
N PRO A 348 -15.86 2.87 26.15
CA PRO A 348 -17.18 2.94 25.53
C PRO A 348 -17.34 1.93 24.39
N GLU A 349 -18.56 1.42 24.19
CA GLU A 349 -18.85 0.41 23.16
C GLU A 349 -18.49 0.88 21.73
N VAL A 350 -18.62 2.18 21.46
CA VAL A 350 -18.20 2.79 20.17
C VAL A 350 -16.72 2.58 19.85
N LEU A 351 -15.89 2.31 20.87
CA LEU A 351 -14.45 2.06 20.70
C LEU A 351 -14.09 0.59 20.53
N ARG A 352 -15.07 -0.31 20.56
CA ARG A 352 -14.86 -1.76 20.36
C ARG A 352 -14.07 -2.12 19.10
N PRO A 353 -14.25 -1.45 17.94
CA PRO A 353 -13.41 -1.72 16.77
C PRO A 353 -11.90 -1.51 17.02
N PHE A 354 -11.54 -0.56 17.90
CA PHE A 354 -10.15 -0.28 18.26
C PHE A 354 -9.58 -1.22 19.31
N LEU A 355 -10.35 -2.22 19.75
CA LEU A 355 -9.92 -3.34 20.59
C LEU A 355 -9.77 -4.64 19.78
N ALA A 356 -10.29 -4.69 18.55
CA ALA A 356 -10.32 -5.91 17.75
C ALA A 356 -8.91 -6.32 17.30
N SER A 357 -8.69 -7.62 17.17
CA SER A 357 -7.50 -8.15 16.51
C SER A 357 -7.63 -8.11 14.99
N SER A 358 -6.49 -8.04 14.31
CA SER A 358 -6.38 -8.14 12.85
C SER A 358 -5.22 -9.08 12.50
N PRO A 359 -5.07 -9.48 11.22
CA PRO A 359 -3.92 -10.26 10.80
C PRO A 359 -2.56 -9.72 11.24
N ALA A 360 -2.40 -8.39 11.29
CA ALA A 360 -1.17 -7.72 11.71
C ALA A 360 -1.14 -7.35 13.20
N LEU A 361 -2.30 -7.31 13.87
CA LEU A 361 -2.48 -6.92 15.27
C LEU A 361 -3.13 -8.07 16.08
N GLN A 362 -2.36 -9.12 16.34
CA GLN A 362 -2.81 -10.34 17.02
C GLN A 362 -2.95 -10.16 18.55
N ALA A 363 -3.78 -9.21 18.97
CA ALA A 363 -3.97 -8.80 20.37
C ALA A 363 -4.59 -9.89 21.27
N ASP A 364 -5.41 -10.78 20.69
CA ASP A 364 -6.05 -11.90 21.38
C ASP A 364 -5.12 -13.13 21.53
N HIS A 365 -3.95 -13.12 20.91
CA HIS A 365 -3.02 -14.24 20.97
C HIS A 365 -2.50 -14.47 22.40
N PRO A 366 -2.44 -15.71 22.91
CA PRO A 366 -2.05 -15.99 24.30
C PRO A 366 -0.68 -15.43 24.72
N ALA A 367 0.29 -15.39 23.80
CA ALA A 367 1.60 -14.79 24.08
C ALA A 367 1.52 -13.26 24.26
N MET A 368 0.67 -12.60 23.47
CA MET A 368 0.46 -11.15 23.55
C MET A 368 -0.23 -10.79 24.87
N LEU A 369 -1.30 -11.51 25.22
CA LEU A 369 -2.02 -11.37 26.49
C LEU A 369 -1.09 -11.56 27.70
N ARG A 370 -0.24 -12.60 27.70
CA ARG A 370 0.72 -12.84 28.77
C ARG A 370 1.75 -11.72 28.89
N GLN A 371 2.32 -11.26 27.77
CA GLN A 371 3.30 -10.18 27.80
C GLN A 371 2.66 -8.88 28.28
N ALA A 372 1.49 -8.51 27.76
CA ALA A 372 0.81 -7.27 28.13
C ALA A 372 0.46 -7.24 29.63
N ARG A 373 -0.03 -8.35 30.19
CA ARG A 373 -0.26 -8.49 31.64
C ARG A 373 1.03 -8.40 32.46
N ALA A 374 2.14 -8.95 31.97
CA ALA A 374 3.43 -8.87 32.67
C ALA A 374 3.98 -7.43 32.70
N ILE A 375 3.70 -6.62 31.68
CA ILE A 375 4.10 -5.21 31.63
C ILE A 375 3.22 -4.35 32.53
N VAL A 376 1.90 -4.53 32.46
CA VAL A 376 0.92 -3.67 33.15
C VAL A 376 0.77 -4.05 34.63
N GLY A 377 0.92 -5.34 34.99
CA GLY A 377 0.74 -5.81 36.35
C GLY A 377 -0.67 -5.53 36.87
N ASP A 378 -0.75 -4.94 38.06
CA ASP A 378 -2.01 -4.57 38.74
C ASP A 378 -2.42 -3.10 38.48
N GLU A 379 -1.76 -2.42 37.53
CA GLU A 379 -2.13 -1.05 37.16
C GLU A 379 -3.57 -1.01 36.63
N THR A 380 -4.33 0.00 37.04
CA THR A 380 -5.74 0.18 36.65
C THR A 380 -5.97 1.49 35.88
N ASN A 381 -5.04 2.44 36.00
CA ASN A 381 -5.04 3.69 35.27
C ASN A 381 -4.65 3.44 33.81
N SER A 382 -5.55 3.79 32.89
CA SER A 382 -5.36 3.54 31.45
C SER A 382 -4.10 4.22 30.89
N TRP A 383 -3.74 5.40 31.39
CA TRP A 383 -2.59 6.15 30.91
C TRP A 383 -1.27 5.64 31.49
N ALA A 384 -1.23 5.30 32.78
CA ALA A 384 -0.06 4.65 33.37
C ALA A 384 0.24 3.30 32.69
N ALA A 385 -0.80 2.51 32.39
CA ALA A 385 -0.66 1.28 31.62
C ALA A 385 -0.12 1.54 30.20
N ALA A 386 -0.64 2.54 29.49
CA ALA A 386 -0.15 2.92 28.17
C ALA A 386 1.34 3.36 28.21
N GLN A 387 1.74 4.16 29.19
CA GLN A 387 3.14 4.56 29.37
C GLN A 387 4.04 3.37 29.69
N ALA A 388 3.61 2.44 30.54
CA ALA A 388 4.37 1.23 30.86
C ALA A 388 4.61 0.37 29.61
N ILE A 389 3.58 0.22 28.75
CA ILE A 389 3.71 -0.47 27.46
C ILE A 389 4.68 0.29 26.55
N GLY A 390 4.54 1.61 26.41
CA GLY A 390 5.42 2.43 25.57
C GLY A 390 6.88 2.35 25.98
N ASP A 391 7.16 2.52 27.28
CA ASP A 391 8.51 2.42 27.86
C ASP A 391 9.09 1.01 27.70
N TRP A 392 8.27 -0.03 27.84
CA TRP A 392 8.73 -1.40 27.62
C TRP A 392 9.07 -1.64 26.14
N VAL A 393 8.22 -1.23 25.21
CA VAL A 393 8.47 -1.39 23.76
C VAL A 393 9.76 -0.66 23.36
N TYR A 394 9.94 0.58 23.79
CA TYR A 394 11.15 1.37 23.50
C TYR A 394 12.45 0.69 23.97
N ARG A 395 12.41 -0.01 25.12
CA ARG A 395 13.58 -0.69 25.68
C ARG A 395 13.77 -2.11 25.15
N ALA A 396 12.68 -2.80 24.84
CA ALA A 396 12.70 -4.21 24.50
C ALA A 396 12.94 -4.47 23.01
N ILE A 397 12.70 -3.48 22.14
CA ILE A 397 12.83 -3.63 20.69
C ILE A 397 14.08 -2.88 20.20
N GLU A 398 14.99 -3.63 19.56
CA GLU A 398 16.14 -3.07 18.88
C GLU A 398 15.69 -2.35 17.59
N LYS A 399 16.12 -1.10 17.42
CA LYS A 399 15.77 -0.29 16.25
C LYS A 399 16.61 -0.73 15.07
N LYS A 400 15.99 -1.46 14.16
CA LYS A 400 16.64 -2.02 12.97
C LYS A 400 15.68 -1.98 11.81
N ALA A 401 16.18 -1.59 10.64
CA ALA A 401 15.41 -1.65 9.40
C ALA A 401 14.97 -3.10 9.13
N THR A 402 13.68 -3.31 9.00
CA THR A 402 13.10 -4.62 8.69
C THR A 402 12.17 -4.49 7.50
N VAL A 403 12.37 -5.33 6.50
CA VAL A 403 11.44 -5.44 5.37
C VAL A 403 10.62 -6.70 5.57
N SER A 404 9.40 -6.52 6.07
CA SER A 404 8.46 -7.61 6.34
C SER A 404 7.01 -7.14 6.19
N LEU A 405 6.08 -8.09 6.09
CA LEU A 405 4.68 -7.76 6.30
C LEU A 405 4.44 -7.58 7.81
N PRO A 406 3.71 -6.55 8.25
CA PRO A 406 3.52 -6.30 9.68
C PRO A 406 2.90 -7.47 10.42
N SER A 407 3.50 -7.85 11.56
CA SER A 407 2.98 -8.85 12.47
C SER A 407 3.46 -8.54 13.89
N ALA A 408 2.57 -8.03 14.74
CA ALA A 408 2.91 -7.71 16.13
C ALA A 408 3.43 -8.93 16.91
N LEU A 409 2.94 -10.13 16.59
CA LEU A 409 3.42 -11.37 17.19
C LEU A 409 4.87 -11.71 16.79
N ASP A 410 5.26 -11.44 15.55
CA ASP A 410 6.64 -11.65 15.07
C ASP A 410 7.61 -10.69 15.76
N VAL A 411 7.23 -9.41 15.89
CA VAL A 411 8.00 -8.41 16.64
C VAL A 411 8.14 -8.82 18.12
N LEU A 412 7.06 -9.34 18.71
CA LEU A 412 7.09 -9.85 20.08
C LEU A 412 8.08 -11.02 20.25
N LYS A 413 8.36 -11.82 19.23
CA LYS A 413 9.33 -12.92 19.35
C LYS A 413 10.75 -12.46 19.05
N ARG A 414 10.93 -11.65 18.01
CA ARG A 414 12.24 -11.28 17.48
C ARG A 414 12.92 -10.13 18.21
N ARG A 415 12.15 -9.21 18.81
CA ARG A 415 12.68 -8.04 19.53
C ARG A 415 13.49 -7.06 18.66
N GLU A 416 13.20 -6.99 17.36
CA GLU A 416 13.81 -6.04 16.44
C GLU A 416 12.74 -5.44 15.50
N GLY A 417 12.97 -4.23 15.01
CA GLY A 417 12.18 -3.60 13.95
C GLY A 417 12.23 -2.07 13.97
N ASP A 418 11.51 -1.43 13.04
CA ASP A 418 11.49 0.02 12.89
C ASP A 418 10.22 0.67 13.49
N CYS A 419 9.89 1.89 13.07
CA CYS A 419 8.70 2.62 13.51
C CYS A 419 7.39 1.83 13.35
N ASN A 420 7.28 1.01 12.31
CA ASN A 420 6.12 0.16 12.08
C ASN A 420 6.06 -0.94 13.16
N GLU A 421 7.12 -1.73 13.31
CA GLU A 421 7.14 -2.84 14.27
C GLU A 421 6.89 -2.39 15.71
N HIS A 422 7.48 -1.27 16.13
CA HIS A 422 7.23 -0.68 17.45
C HIS A 422 5.76 -0.29 17.63
N THR A 423 5.18 0.35 16.62
CA THR A 423 3.78 0.81 16.65
C THR A 423 2.79 -0.35 16.65
N TYR A 424 2.96 -1.33 15.77
CA TYR A 424 2.09 -2.50 15.72
C TYR A 424 2.17 -3.32 17.01
N LEU A 425 3.37 -3.51 17.56
CA LEU A 425 3.54 -4.20 18.84
C LEU A 425 2.88 -3.43 19.99
N PHE A 426 3.08 -2.11 20.07
CA PHE A 426 2.42 -1.28 21.08
C PHE A 426 0.90 -1.42 20.99
N VAL A 427 0.31 -1.27 19.80
CA VAL A 427 -1.13 -1.33 19.61
C VAL A 427 -1.67 -2.71 19.99
N ALA A 428 -1.00 -3.80 19.61
CA ALA A 428 -1.42 -5.14 19.98
C ALA A 428 -1.36 -5.38 21.50
N LEU A 429 -0.30 -4.92 22.18
CA LEU A 429 -0.17 -5.00 23.64
C LEU A 429 -1.25 -4.17 24.35
N ALA A 430 -1.51 -2.95 23.88
CA ALA A 430 -2.55 -2.08 24.42
C ALA A 430 -3.94 -2.73 24.30
N ARG A 431 -4.30 -3.21 23.10
CA ARG A 431 -5.57 -3.91 22.87
C ARG A 431 -5.71 -5.17 23.74
N ALA A 432 -4.61 -5.89 23.97
CA ALA A 432 -4.58 -7.08 24.81
C ALA A 432 -4.90 -6.82 26.30
N VAL A 433 -4.78 -5.57 26.76
CA VAL A 433 -5.17 -5.14 28.12
C VAL A 433 -6.42 -4.24 28.12
N GLY A 434 -7.19 -4.24 27.04
CA GLY A 434 -8.45 -3.52 26.96
C GLY A 434 -8.32 -2.01 26.73
N LEU A 435 -7.15 -1.56 26.25
CA LEU A 435 -6.95 -0.18 25.82
C LEU A 435 -7.27 -0.05 24.33
N PRO A 436 -8.30 0.72 23.94
CA PRO A 436 -8.55 1.00 22.54
C PRO A 436 -7.35 1.75 21.95
N ALA A 437 -6.78 1.22 20.88
CA ALA A 437 -5.59 1.79 20.26
C ALA A 437 -5.69 1.74 18.74
N ARG A 438 -5.12 2.76 18.09
CA ARG A 438 -5.05 2.89 16.62
C ARG A 438 -3.66 3.33 16.18
N ILE A 439 -3.37 3.10 14.91
CA ILE A 439 -2.11 3.45 14.27
C ILE A 439 -2.29 4.79 13.55
N HIS A 440 -1.39 5.73 13.80
CA HIS A 440 -1.20 6.94 13.00
C HIS A 440 0.01 6.77 12.10
N VAL A 441 -0.11 7.33 10.90
CA VAL A 441 0.92 7.29 9.87
C VAL A 441 1.05 8.69 9.30
N GLY A 442 2.29 9.13 9.13
CA GLY A 442 2.56 10.50 8.75
C GLY A 442 4.04 10.80 8.61
N LEU A 443 4.40 12.03 8.94
CA LEU A 443 5.75 12.54 8.81
C LEU A 443 6.29 13.01 10.16
N VAL A 444 7.55 12.73 10.44
CA VAL A 444 8.26 13.28 11.61
C VAL A 444 9.54 13.96 11.16
N TYR A 445 9.77 15.16 11.68
CA TYR A 445 11.03 15.87 11.45
C TYR A 445 12.18 15.13 12.15
N SER A 446 13.25 14.84 11.42
CA SER A 446 14.48 14.28 11.99
C SER A 446 15.71 14.91 11.35
N GLU A 447 16.79 14.97 12.12
CA GLU A 447 18.12 15.35 11.66
C GLU A 447 18.97 14.09 11.69
N LEU A 448 19.02 13.39 10.55
CA LEU A 448 19.86 12.21 10.40
C LEU A 448 21.31 12.64 10.17
N ASP A 449 22.25 11.87 10.70
CA ASP A 449 23.67 12.27 10.77
C ASP A 449 24.21 12.73 9.40
N GLY A 450 24.63 13.99 9.33
CA GLY A 450 25.22 14.61 8.13
C GLY A 450 24.21 15.15 7.10
N ALA A 451 22.91 14.95 7.28
CA ALA A 451 21.86 15.46 6.39
C ALA A 451 21.18 16.73 6.96
N PRO A 452 20.71 17.66 6.11
CA PRO A 452 19.82 18.72 6.56
C PRO A 452 18.53 18.11 7.13
N GLY A 453 17.96 18.77 8.15
CA GLY A 453 16.72 18.31 8.75
C GLY A 453 15.60 18.18 7.72
N ALA A 454 14.92 17.04 7.75
CA ALA A 454 13.86 16.70 6.81
C ALA A 454 12.75 15.95 7.52
N PHE A 455 11.60 15.83 6.85
CA PHE A 455 10.48 15.05 7.34
C PHE A 455 10.52 13.65 6.73
N TYR A 456 10.45 12.63 7.57
CA TYR A 456 10.51 11.23 7.15
C TYR A 456 9.19 10.52 7.44
N TYR A 457 8.87 9.52 6.64
CA TYR A 457 7.79 8.57 6.95
C TYR A 457 7.95 8.09 8.39
N HIS A 458 6.84 8.09 9.14
CA HIS A 458 6.81 7.55 10.47
C HIS A 458 5.43 6.99 10.81
N ALA A 459 5.41 5.95 11.64
CA ALA A 459 4.21 5.40 12.24
C ALA A 459 4.31 5.48 13.77
N TRP A 460 3.21 5.83 14.43
CA TRP A 460 3.13 5.90 15.90
C TRP A 460 1.71 5.57 16.39
N PRO A 461 1.54 5.11 17.63
CA PRO A 461 0.24 4.78 18.19
C PRO A 461 -0.54 5.99 18.74
N SER A 462 -1.86 5.87 18.72
CA SER A 462 -2.78 6.66 19.55
C SER A 462 -3.63 5.72 20.40
N VAL A 463 -3.78 6.03 21.67
CA VAL A 463 -4.51 5.23 22.67
C VAL A 463 -5.62 6.05 23.30
N TYR A 464 -6.75 5.42 23.57
CA TYR A 464 -7.86 6.05 24.26
C TYR A 464 -7.76 5.84 25.77
N VAL A 465 -7.61 6.94 26.52
CA VAL A 465 -7.48 6.95 27.99
C VAL A 465 -8.55 7.82 28.66
N GLY A 466 -9.71 7.96 28.02
CA GLY A 466 -10.74 8.97 28.30
C GLY A 466 -10.83 10.01 27.18
N GLU A 467 -9.69 10.27 26.55
CA GLU A 467 -9.54 10.92 25.26
C GLU A 467 -8.44 10.21 24.44
N TRP A 468 -8.36 10.49 23.14
CA TRP A 468 -7.29 9.97 22.30
C TRP A 468 -5.98 10.72 22.57
N VAL A 469 -4.94 9.98 22.92
CA VAL A 469 -3.61 10.51 23.21
C VAL A 469 -2.60 9.81 22.33
N GLU A 470 -1.78 10.59 21.64
CA GLU A 470 -0.68 10.11 20.81
C GLU A 470 0.64 10.07 21.59
N LEU A 471 1.38 8.96 21.46
CA LEU A 471 2.71 8.76 22.04
C LEU A 471 3.60 8.03 21.02
N ASP A 472 4.91 8.01 21.23
CA ASP A 472 5.84 7.38 20.28
C ASP A 472 6.81 6.42 21.00
N PRO A 473 6.58 5.10 20.92
CA PRO A 473 7.46 4.10 21.52
C PRO A 473 8.75 3.89 20.71
N THR A 474 8.85 4.35 19.46
CA THR A 474 10.08 4.30 18.67
C THR A 474 11.05 5.40 19.08
N LEU A 475 10.54 6.59 19.37
CA LEU A 475 11.33 7.73 19.85
C LEU A 475 11.41 7.82 21.38
N GLY A 476 10.70 6.94 22.11
CA GLY A 476 10.68 6.93 23.57
C GLY A 476 9.92 8.12 24.17
N GLN A 477 8.98 8.68 23.41
CA GLN A 477 8.21 9.84 23.81
C GLN A 477 6.93 9.42 24.51
N LYS A 478 6.73 9.97 25.72
CA LYS A 478 5.50 9.77 26.49
C LYS A 478 4.29 10.45 25.85
N THR A 479 4.51 11.49 25.07
CA THR A 479 3.51 12.17 24.23
C THR A 479 4.23 12.72 23.01
N VAL A 480 3.60 12.69 21.84
CA VAL A 480 4.20 13.23 20.62
C VAL A 480 4.38 14.75 20.68
N ASP A 481 5.47 15.24 20.09
CA ASP A 481 5.77 16.66 19.93
C ASP A 481 5.04 17.27 18.71
N ALA A 482 5.20 18.59 18.48
CA ALA A 482 4.59 19.27 17.35
C ALA A 482 5.23 18.93 15.98
N THR A 483 6.30 18.13 15.94
CA THR A 483 6.97 17.73 14.69
C THR A 483 6.34 16.51 14.04
N HIS A 484 5.34 15.89 14.68
CA HIS A 484 4.55 14.78 14.15
C HIS A 484 3.37 15.29 13.33
N ILE A 485 3.43 15.11 12.01
CA ILE A 485 2.37 15.43 11.05
C ILE A 485 1.61 14.15 10.69
N SER A 486 0.49 13.89 11.34
CA SER A 486 -0.46 12.84 11.00
C SER A 486 -1.09 13.11 9.63
N VAL A 487 -1.14 12.07 8.80
CA VAL A 487 -1.73 12.10 7.45
C VAL A 487 -2.82 11.05 7.28
N ALA A 488 -2.60 9.86 7.83
CA ALA A 488 -3.54 8.76 7.74
C ALA A 488 -3.63 8.01 9.08
N GLN A 489 -4.72 7.27 9.24
CA GLN A 489 -4.94 6.39 10.38
C GLN A 489 -5.32 5.00 9.85
N GLY A 490 -4.73 3.96 10.41
CA GLY A 490 -5.05 2.58 10.07
C GLY A 490 -3.83 1.70 9.82
N GLU A 491 -4.09 0.51 9.29
CA GLU A 491 -3.09 -0.54 9.05
C GLU A 491 -2.47 -0.37 7.66
N VAL A 492 -1.86 -1.43 7.11
CA VAL A 492 -1.06 -1.41 5.87
C VAL A 492 -1.77 -0.72 4.69
N ALA A 493 -3.06 -0.98 4.48
CA ALA A 493 -3.81 -0.34 3.38
C ALA A 493 -3.85 1.19 3.54
N ASP A 494 -4.00 1.71 4.75
CA ASP A 494 -4.00 3.15 4.98
C ASP A 494 -2.60 3.76 4.88
N GLN A 495 -1.55 2.98 5.19
CA GLN A 495 -0.16 3.39 5.02
C GLN A 495 0.21 3.66 3.55
N LEU A 496 -0.36 2.90 2.61
CA LEU A 496 -0.10 3.08 1.17
C LEU A 496 -0.50 4.47 0.66
N LYS A 497 -1.47 5.13 1.30
CA LYS A 497 -1.86 6.52 0.97
C LYS A 497 -0.70 7.50 1.13
N LEU A 498 0.17 7.28 2.11
CA LEU A 498 1.32 8.15 2.36
C LEU A 498 2.37 8.01 1.26
N LEU A 499 2.53 6.82 0.64
CA LEU A 499 3.46 6.63 -0.48
C LEU A 499 3.13 7.56 -1.66
N GLY A 500 1.86 7.86 -1.89
CA GLY A 500 1.42 8.80 -2.93
C GLY A 500 1.86 10.26 -2.69
N LEU A 501 2.23 10.62 -1.46
CA LEU A 501 2.76 11.95 -1.12
C LEU A 501 4.27 12.04 -1.25
N LEU A 502 4.98 10.92 -1.07
CA LEU A 502 6.43 10.90 -1.06
C LEU A 502 6.97 11.22 -2.45
N GLY A 503 8.02 12.05 -2.50
CA GLY A 503 8.61 12.56 -3.75
C GLY A 503 7.86 13.72 -4.41
N GLN A 504 6.65 14.07 -3.96
CA GLN A 504 5.89 15.22 -4.48
C GLN A 504 5.76 16.38 -3.50
N VAL A 505 5.92 16.11 -2.20
CA VAL A 505 5.66 17.09 -1.13
C VAL A 505 6.94 17.78 -0.67
N SER A 506 6.83 19.05 -0.30
CA SER A 506 7.85 19.78 0.46
C SER A 506 7.24 20.57 1.61
N VAL A 507 8.02 20.82 2.66
CA VAL A 507 7.60 21.53 3.87
C VAL A 507 8.41 22.81 4.04
N GLU A 508 7.76 23.90 4.44
CA GLU A 508 8.40 25.16 4.84
C GLU A 508 7.99 25.52 6.27
N ILE A 509 8.96 25.74 7.15
CA ILE A 509 8.71 26.14 8.55
C ILE A 509 8.47 27.64 8.60
N MET A 510 7.35 28.04 9.20
CA MET A 510 6.93 29.44 9.36
C MET A 510 7.19 29.96 10.77
N GLU A 511 6.90 29.16 11.78
CA GLU A 511 7.03 29.52 13.19
C GLU A 511 7.22 28.26 14.04
N GLU A 512 8.04 28.32 15.09
CA GLU A 512 8.18 27.26 16.11
C GLU A 512 8.12 27.87 17.52
N GLN A 513 7.58 27.12 18.49
CA GLN A 513 7.56 27.45 19.93
C GLN A 513 7.78 26.22 20.80
#